data_AF-X1CLN4-F1
#
_entry.id   AF-X1CLN4-F1
#
_cell.length_a   1.000
_cell.length_b   1.000
_cell.length_c   1.000
_cell.angle_alpha   90.00
_cell.angle_beta   90.00
_cell.angle_gamma   90.00
#
_symmetry.space_group_name_H-M   'P 1'
#
loop_
_entity.id
_entity.type
_entity.pdbx_description
1 polymer ?
#
loop_
_entity_poly.entity_id
_entity_poly.type
_entity_poly.pdbx_seq_one_letter_code
_entity_poly.pdbx_strand_id
1 'polypeptide(L)' 'KTKVFEKVDEPWFSFFTVGYRKNVEIMGEDIAFCLRCMAAGVDVWADPTMDIGHVKGYIYTKKDCGKIDEG' A
#
# COMPACT_ATOMS: atom_id res chain seq x y z
N LYS A 1 -6.48 9.40 19.84
CA LYS A 1 -6.71 8.47 18.69
C LYS A 1 -5.41 7.69 18.46
N THR A 2 -5.25 6.53 19.09
CA THR A 2 -4.04 5.66 18.97
C THR A 2 -4.36 4.17 19.14
N LYS A 3 -5.62 3.81 19.42
CA LYS A 3 -6.06 2.44 19.72
C LYS A 3 -5.76 1.40 18.62
N VAL A 4 -5.47 1.85 17.40
CA VAL A 4 -5.04 0.96 16.30
C VAL A 4 -3.69 0.31 16.60
N PHE A 5 -2.77 1.04 17.24
CA PHE A 5 -1.43 0.55 17.57
C PHE A 5 -1.42 -0.49 18.69
N GLU A 6 -2.46 -0.51 19.52
CA GLU A 6 -2.68 -1.53 20.56
C GLU A 6 -3.20 -2.85 19.99
N LYS A 7 -3.74 -2.83 18.76
CA LYS A 7 -4.34 -3.99 18.09
C LYS A 7 -3.44 -4.63 17.04
N VAL A 8 -2.35 -3.97 16.67
CA VAL A 8 -1.41 -4.41 15.63
C VAL A 8 -0.02 -4.49 16.25
N ASP A 9 0.63 -5.64 16.12
CA ASP A 9 1.95 -5.85 16.74
C ASP A 9 3.03 -4.96 16.12
N GLU A 10 4.00 -4.57 16.93
CA GLU A 10 5.20 -3.90 16.46
C GLU A 10 6.13 -4.86 15.67
N PRO A 11 6.90 -4.37 14.69
CA PRO A 11 6.87 -3.00 14.15
C PRO A 11 5.62 -2.77 13.28
N TRP A 12 4.94 -1.63 13.46
CA TRP A 12 3.70 -1.33 12.74
C TRP A 12 3.90 -1.21 11.22
N PHE A 13 4.98 -0.55 10.82
CA PHE A 13 5.35 -0.36 9.42
C PHE A 13 6.49 -1.30 9.08
N SER A 14 6.23 -2.26 8.21
CA SER A 14 7.22 -3.20 7.72
C SER A 14 6.90 -3.60 6.29
N PHE A 15 7.94 -3.81 5.48
CA PHE A 15 7.78 -4.34 4.14
C PHE A 15 7.48 -5.84 4.22
N PHE A 16 6.56 -6.31 3.37
CA PHE A 16 6.27 -7.73 3.25
C PHE A 16 6.43 -8.18 1.81
N THR A 17 6.85 -9.42 1.65
CA THR A 17 6.84 -10.07 0.34
C THR A 17 5.50 -10.75 0.12
N VAL A 18 4.90 -10.48 -1.04
CA VAL A 18 3.65 -11.13 -1.49
C VAL A 18 3.94 -11.82 -2.80
N GLY A 19 3.49 -13.06 -2.93
CA GLY A 19 3.73 -13.83 -4.15
C GLY A 19 3.74 -15.33 -3.94
N TYR A 20 3.82 -16.05 -5.05
CA TYR A 20 3.88 -17.51 -5.07
C TYR A 20 5.03 -17.97 -5.96
N ARG A 21 5.87 -18.87 -5.40
CA ARG A 21 7.05 -19.44 -6.06
C ARG A 21 8.05 -18.37 -6.54
N LYS A 22 8.14 -18.16 -7.86
CA LYS A 22 9.16 -17.30 -8.49
C LYS A 22 8.70 -15.86 -8.71
N ASN A 23 7.41 -15.58 -8.50
CA ASN A 23 6.84 -14.24 -8.65
C ASN A 23 6.60 -13.66 -7.27
N VAL A 24 7.68 -13.17 -6.64
CA VAL A 24 7.64 -12.53 -5.33
C VAL A 24 7.84 -11.03 -5.53
N GLU A 25 6.88 -10.24 -5.08
CA GLU A 25 6.92 -8.78 -5.10
C GLU A 25 7.06 -8.25 -3.68
N ILE A 26 7.74 -7.10 -3.54
CA ILE A 26 7.82 -6.39 -2.26
C ILE A 26 6.66 -5.41 -2.21
N MET A 27 5.81 -5.56 -1.20
CA MET A 27 4.75 -4.62 -0.91
C MET A 27 5.25 -3.52 0.02
N GLY A 28 4.85 -2.28 -0.27
CA GLY A 28 5.15 -1.11 0.54
C GLY A 28 4.61 -1.20 1.96
N GLU A 29 5.26 -0.51 2.89
CA GLU A 29 4.96 -0.52 4.33
C GLU A 29 3.55 0.02 4.66
N ASP A 30 3.00 0.88 3.82
CA ASP A 30 1.69 1.49 3.95
C ASP A 30 0.55 0.48 3.69
N ILE A 31 0.59 -0.22 2.55
CA ILE A 31 -0.37 -1.27 2.22
C ILE A 31 -0.22 -2.43 3.22
N ALA A 32 1.02 -2.73 3.59
CA ALA A 32 1.37 -3.72 4.59
C ALA A 32 0.66 -3.46 5.93
N PHE A 33 0.75 -2.23 6.43
CA PHE A 33 0.07 -1.83 7.65
C PHE A 33 -1.45 -1.93 7.53
N CYS A 34 -2.03 -1.50 6.41
CA CYS A 34 -3.47 -1.62 6.13
C CYS A 34 -3.96 -3.09 6.16
N LEU A 35 -3.22 -4.02 5.54
CA LEU A 35 -3.57 -5.44 5.58
C LEU A 35 -3.55 -6.00 7.01
N ARG A 36 -2.55 -5.62 7.82
CA ARG A 36 -2.46 -6.06 9.22
C ARG A 36 -3.57 -5.47 10.08
N CYS A 37 -3.96 -4.23 9.83
CA CYS A 37 -5.13 -3.63 10.47
C CYS A 37 -6.40 -4.42 10.16
N MET A 38 -6.64 -4.76 8.89
CA MET A 38 -7.78 -5.58 8.49
C MET A 38 -7.74 -6.98 9.13
N ALA A 39 -6.57 -7.62 9.17
CA ALA A 39 -6.39 -8.92 9.84
C ALA A 39 -6.65 -8.86 11.36
N ALA A 40 -6.37 -7.72 12.00
CA ALA A 40 -6.66 -7.46 13.41
C ALA A 40 -8.11 -6.97 13.66
N GLY A 41 -8.99 -7.00 12.65
CA GLY A 41 -10.38 -6.57 12.76
C GLY A 41 -10.54 -5.06 12.92
N VAL A 42 -9.58 -4.27 12.44
CA VAL A 42 -9.67 -2.81 12.34
C VAL A 42 -10.21 -2.46 10.95
N ASP A 43 -11.24 -1.62 10.92
CA ASP A 43 -11.83 -1.13 9.68
C ASP A 43 -10.88 -0.13 8.98
N VAL A 44 -10.62 -0.38 7.70
CA VAL A 44 -9.75 0.43 6.84
C VAL A 44 -10.59 0.96 5.69
N TRP A 45 -10.65 2.28 5.55
CA TRP A 45 -11.52 2.96 4.60
C TRP A 45 -10.83 4.19 4.01
N ALA A 46 -11.30 4.60 2.84
CA ALA A 46 -10.91 5.85 2.17
C ALA A 46 -12.16 6.71 1.99
N ASP A 47 -12.06 8.00 2.29
CA ASP A 47 -13.13 8.97 2.08
C ASP A 47 -13.11 9.49 0.63
N PRO A 48 -14.07 9.14 -0.24
CA PRO A 48 -14.10 9.66 -1.60
C PRO A 48 -14.64 11.09 -1.69
N THR A 49 -15.13 11.66 -0.58
CA THR A 49 -15.70 13.03 -0.56
C THR A 49 -14.65 14.12 -0.38
N MET A 50 -13.41 13.73 -0.09
CA MET A 50 -12.30 14.64 0.16
C MET A 50 -11.43 14.79 -1.10
N ASP A 51 -11.26 16.03 -1.57
CA ASP A 51 -10.32 16.33 -2.64
C ASP A 51 -8.88 16.34 -2.12
N ILE A 52 -8.07 15.38 -2.58
CA ILE A 52 -6.66 15.22 -2.18
C ILE A 52 -5.78 15.14 -3.44
N GLY A 53 -4.77 16.00 -3.52
CA GLY A 53 -3.76 15.98 -4.59
C GLY A 53 -2.42 15.43 -4.10
N HIS A 54 -1.76 14.59 -4.89
CA HIS A 54 -0.39 14.16 -4.60
C HIS A 54 0.60 15.12 -5.27
N VAL A 55 1.31 15.93 -4.47
CA VAL A 55 2.37 16.81 -4.98
C VAL A 55 3.60 15.95 -5.30
N LYS A 56 3.71 15.48 -6.53
CA LYS A 56 4.91 14.79 -7.02
C LYS A 56 5.89 15.83 -7.56
N GLY A 57 7.19 15.64 -7.31
CA GLY A 57 8.24 16.39 -8.00
C GLY A 57 8.37 16.03 -9.48
N TYR A 58 7.76 14.91 -9.90
CA TYR A 58 7.76 14.41 -11.27
C TYR A 58 6.36 13.94 -11.64
N ILE A 59 5.81 14.47 -12.73
CA ILE A 59 4.51 14.05 -13.26
C ILE A 59 4.73 12.83 -14.14
N TYR A 60 4.25 11.68 -13.68
CA TYR A 60 4.20 10.48 -14.51
C TYR A 60 3.14 10.66 -15.59
N THR A 61 3.56 10.50 -16.83
CA THR A 61 2.75 10.60 -18.04
C THR A 61 2.59 9.23 -18.69
N LYS A 62 1.74 9.13 -19.70
CA LYS A 62 1.63 7.92 -20.55
C LYS A 62 2.97 7.49 -21.17
N LYS A 63 3.98 8.37 -21.24
CA LYS A 63 5.32 8.04 -21.74
C LYS A 63 6.14 7.21 -20.74
N ASP A 64 5.77 7.27 -19.45
CA ASP A 64 6.43 6.59 -18.35
C ASP A 64 5.80 5.23 -18.06
N CYS A 65 4.62 4.95 -18.62
CA CYS A 65 4.09 3.60 -18.71
C CYS A 65 4.92 2.84 -19.76
N GLY A 66 5.84 1.99 -19.30
CA GLY A 66 6.63 1.11 -20.16
C GLY A 66 5.74 0.38 -21.16
N LYS A 67 6.20 0.29 -22.40
CA LYS A 67 5.52 -0.49 -23.44
C LYS A 67 5.36 -1.92 -22.93
N ILE A 68 4.12 -2.39 -22.85
CA ILE A 68 3.85 -3.82 -22.83
C ILE A 68 4.39 -4.37 -24.16
N ASP A 69 5.45 -5.17 -24.10
CA ASP A 69 5.89 -5.97 -25.24
C ASP A 69 4.78 -7.00 -25.51
N GLU A 70 3.90 -6.67 -26.46
CA GLU A 70 3.02 -7.65 -27.08
C GLU A 70 3.86 -8.38 -28.14
N GLY A 71 4.32 -9.58 -27.78
CA GLY A 71 4.97 -10.53 -28.69
C GLY A 71 4.03 -11.06 -29.75
#